data_AF-A0A2M6YVB9-F1
#
_entry.id   AF-A0A2M6YVB9-F1
#
_cell.length_a   1.000
_cell.length_b   1.000
_cell.length_c   1.000
_cell.angle_alpha   90.00
_cell.angle_beta   90.00
_cell.angle_gamma   90.00
#
_symmetry.space_group_name_H-M   'P 1'
#
loop_
_entity.id
_entity.type
_entity.pdbx_description
1 polymer ?
#
loop_
_entity_poly.entity_id
_entity_poly.type
_entity_poly.pdbx_seq_one_letter_code
_entity_poly.pdbx_strand_id
1 'polypeptide(L)'
;MGSKQTVKTLKRWNVITIISFIVIAFLIFIRFYRASDFFSFNFDEEYQASLAFEQVKNFHLIWIGVSASNIGYYLGPGFTYLNALLFKLTGGDPISLAYFAPFLGVLTGLSLYFVVKEIFNKKVAFLSMVFYLGSTLVNFYDRRFWNPLPIPFITIWLFYSLFKAQKGSRYFILTSFLLATSLHVHLALLVFWPVVIFLVIKNIKKITPKTWIISIGLYLIIISPLIVFDFVHNFDNLLTPVRYIQNKNIEHQKVTSGTIRSHWHVWIASLSRYWYIKPVTDIQNEQCLGQQCLITPGKIWLSLLSLASIAYLVFKSFKDRKKQYLILMTAFSMIFFIFYPGYSAEYYLLNFFVLFPIILALFFEKLPNWLTVIVVSLFIIFNSLTIINSTQSKFGLNTKKIGIKKVMTVIGDKPYALENYGKDPRKYHSYGGWRYLFRTYGKKPAQAFADEFFGWIYQNDIVDEKPIYRVVVSEDIEYNKSKQKPILKFKEGAYYFYVFKY
;
A
#
# COMPACT_ATOMS: atom_id res chain seq x y z
N MET A 1 7.22 -65.20 15.43
CA MET A 1 7.57 -63.76 15.49
C MET A 1 7.16 -63.11 14.17
N GLY A 2 6.02 -62.42 14.15
CA GLY A 2 5.50 -61.76 12.95
C GLY A 2 5.74 -60.25 13.00
N SER A 3 6.58 -59.73 12.12
CA SER A 3 6.73 -58.29 11.91
C SER A 3 5.90 -57.88 10.70
N LYS A 4 4.69 -57.36 10.93
CA LYS A 4 3.94 -56.61 9.91
C LYS A 4 4.67 -55.28 9.67
N GLN A 5 5.37 -55.18 8.56
CA GLN A 5 5.95 -53.93 8.06
C GLN A 5 4.83 -53.07 7.49
N THR A 6 4.45 -52.03 8.23
CA THR A 6 3.49 -51.01 7.81
C THR A 6 4.17 -50.08 6.80
N VAL A 7 4.10 -50.40 5.50
CA VAL A 7 4.53 -49.47 4.46
C VAL A 7 3.55 -48.30 4.41
N LYS A 8 3.97 -47.15 4.96
CA LYS A 8 3.29 -45.86 4.78
C LYS A 8 3.23 -45.55 3.28
N THR A 9 2.06 -45.72 2.67
CA THR A 9 1.80 -45.29 1.30
C THR A 9 1.92 -43.77 1.20
N LEU A 10 3.03 -43.29 0.62
CA LEU A 10 3.19 -41.90 0.20
C LEU A 10 2.06 -41.55 -0.78
N LYS A 11 1.20 -40.61 -0.37
CA LYS A 11 0.06 -40.14 -1.15
C LYS A 11 0.60 -39.46 -2.42
N ARG A 12 0.46 -40.12 -3.58
CA ARG A 12 0.85 -39.53 -4.87
C ARG A 12 0.03 -38.27 -5.11
N TRP A 13 0.71 -37.14 -5.23
CA TRP A 13 0.10 -35.87 -5.59
C TRP A 13 -0.35 -35.93 -7.05
N ASN A 14 -1.57 -35.50 -7.36
CA ASN A 14 -1.99 -35.42 -8.76
C ASN A 14 -1.25 -34.27 -9.47
N VAL A 15 -1.08 -34.40 -10.79
CA VAL A 15 -0.36 -33.43 -11.63
C VAL A 15 -0.91 -32.00 -11.49
N ILE A 16 -2.23 -31.84 -11.42
CA ILE A 16 -2.90 -30.53 -11.26
C ILE A 16 -2.44 -29.86 -9.96
N THR A 17 -2.31 -30.61 -8.87
CA THR A 17 -1.92 -30.07 -7.56
C THR A 17 -0.47 -29.61 -7.57
N ILE A 18 0.41 -30.37 -8.24
CA ILE A 18 1.81 -29.99 -8.44
C ILE A 18 1.90 -28.71 -9.27
N ILE A 19 1.15 -28.61 -10.38
CA ILE A 19 1.11 -27.40 -11.22
C ILE A 19 0.59 -26.19 -10.43
N SER A 20 -0.51 -26.34 -9.68
CA SER A 20 -1.03 -25.26 -8.82
C SER A 20 -0.01 -24.78 -7.79
N PHE A 21 0.75 -25.70 -7.19
CA PHE A 21 1.81 -25.35 -6.26
C PHE A 21 2.94 -24.58 -6.94
N ILE A 22 3.40 -25.04 -8.11
CA ILE A 22 4.44 -24.36 -8.89
C ILE A 22 4.00 -22.95 -9.27
N VAL A 23 2.75 -22.78 -9.74
CA VAL A 23 2.20 -21.45 -10.08
C VAL A 23 2.20 -20.54 -8.86
N ILE A 24 1.74 -21.01 -7.70
CA ILE A 24 1.72 -20.20 -6.47
C ILE A 24 3.15 -19.85 -6.02
N ALA A 25 4.07 -20.83 -6.03
CA ALA A 25 5.46 -20.60 -5.66
C ALA A 25 6.12 -19.57 -6.58
N PHE A 26 5.87 -19.65 -7.89
CA PHE A 26 6.35 -18.67 -8.86
C PHE A 26 5.77 -17.27 -8.61
N LEU A 27 4.47 -17.15 -8.35
CA LEU A 27 3.83 -15.86 -8.05
C LEU A 27 4.36 -15.24 -6.74
N ILE A 28 4.64 -16.05 -5.72
CA ILE A 28 5.30 -15.62 -4.48
C ILE A 28 6.73 -15.17 -4.77
N PHE A 29 7.50 -15.93 -5.55
CA PHE A 29 8.86 -15.53 -5.96
C PHE A 29 8.85 -14.17 -6.67
N ILE A 30 7.93 -13.95 -7.61
CA ILE A 30 7.79 -12.68 -8.33
C ILE A 30 7.42 -11.50 -7.43
N ARG A 31 6.79 -11.72 -6.27
CA ARG A 31 6.56 -10.66 -5.27
C ARG A 31 7.86 -10.18 -4.60
N PHE A 32 8.85 -11.05 -4.43
CA PHE A 32 10.14 -10.72 -3.82
C PHE A 32 11.27 -10.49 -4.83
N TYR A 33 11.04 -10.77 -6.12
CA TYR A 33 12.01 -10.54 -7.18
C TYR A 33 12.58 -9.11 -7.08
N ARG A 34 13.89 -8.99 -6.89
CA ARG A 34 14.60 -7.71 -6.76
C ARG A 34 13.97 -6.74 -5.73
N ALA A 35 13.51 -7.25 -4.58
CA ALA A 35 12.79 -6.47 -3.56
C ALA A 35 13.44 -5.11 -3.24
N SER A 36 14.75 -5.10 -2.91
CA SER A 36 15.47 -3.85 -2.62
C SER A 36 15.66 -2.94 -3.84
N ASP A 37 15.91 -3.51 -5.02
CA ASP A 37 16.03 -2.69 -6.24
C ASP A 37 14.69 -2.10 -6.67
N PHE A 38 13.57 -2.70 -6.27
CA PHE A 38 12.25 -2.23 -6.65
C PHE A 38 11.65 -1.27 -5.62
N PHE A 39 12.17 -1.26 -4.39
CA PHE A 39 11.64 -0.47 -3.31
C PHE A 39 11.86 1.03 -3.55
N SER A 40 10.78 1.76 -3.77
CA SER A 40 10.75 3.22 -3.77
C SER A 40 10.82 3.71 -2.34
N PHE A 41 11.80 4.58 -2.05
CA PHE A 41 11.90 5.27 -0.77
C PHE A 41 11.90 6.77 -1.06
N ASN A 42 10.71 7.38 -1.04
CA ASN A 42 10.48 8.77 -1.43
C ASN A 42 10.00 9.59 -0.22
N PHE A 43 9.33 10.73 -0.45
CA PHE A 43 8.90 11.66 0.60
C PHE A 43 8.01 11.01 1.66
N ASP A 44 6.97 10.26 1.26
CA ASP A 44 6.04 9.62 2.20
C ASP A 44 6.73 8.51 3.01
N GLU A 45 7.63 7.74 2.38
CA GLU A 45 8.40 6.70 3.06
C GLU A 45 9.40 7.30 4.03
N GLU A 46 10.05 8.42 3.68
CA GLU A 46 10.95 9.15 4.57
C GLU A 46 10.21 9.77 5.75
N TYR A 47 9.03 10.34 5.53
CA TYR A 47 8.22 10.90 6.61
C TYR A 47 7.90 9.83 7.66
N GLN A 48 7.35 8.69 7.20
CA GLN A 48 6.99 7.59 8.08
C GLN A 48 8.21 6.91 8.70
N ALA A 49 9.31 6.80 7.97
CA ALA A 49 10.57 6.26 8.47
C ALA A 49 11.17 7.15 9.56
N SER A 50 11.16 8.48 9.37
CA SER A 50 11.69 9.42 10.36
C SER A 50 10.89 9.35 11.65
N LEU A 51 9.55 9.34 11.56
CA LEU A 51 8.68 9.21 12.73
C LEU A 51 8.89 7.87 13.45
N ALA A 52 8.97 6.77 12.70
CA ALA A 52 9.20 5.44 13.26
C ALA A 52 10.57 5.30 13.89
N PHE A 53 11.61 5.86 13.27
CA PHE A 53 12.97 5.78 13.79
C PHE A 53 13.15 6.62 15.05
N GLU A 54 12.48 7.77 15.14
CA GLU A 54 12.47 8.55 16.39
C GLU A 54 11.85 7.74 17.54
N GLN A 55 10.81 6.95 17.28
CA GLN A 55 10.24 6.04 18.29
C GLN A 55 11.20 4.91 18.68
N VAL A 56 12.14 4.51 17.81
CA VAL A 56 13.18 3.54 18.16
C VAL A 56 14.29 4.18 19.01
N LYS A 57 14.67 5.43 18.67
CA LYS A 57 15.77 6.16 19.33
C LYS A 57 15.35 6.74 20.68
N ASN A 58 14.21 7.43 20.72
CA ASN A 58 13.71 8.22 21.83
C ASN A 58 12.23 7.89 22.08
N PHE A 59 11.97 6.65 22.49
CA PHE A 59 10.62 6.15 22.67
C PHE A 59 9.80 7.02 23.63
N HIS A 60 8.63 7.43 23.18
CA HIS A 60 7.61 8.08 23.99
C HIS A 60 6.24 7.74 23.41
N LEU A 61 5.21 7.67 24.25
CA LEU A 61 3.87 7.35 23.76
C LEU A 61 3.36 8.47 22.84
N ILE A 62 3.05 8.10 21.60
CA ILE A 62 2.33 8.95 20.64
C ILE A 62 0.88 8.52 20.55
N TRP A 63 -0.01 9.50 20.43
CA TRP A 63 -1.46 9.31 20.35
C TRP A 63 -2.01 9.27 18.93
N ILE A 64 -1.25 9.82 17.99
CA ILE A 64 -1.59 9.94 16.56
C ILE A 64 -0.40 9.51 15.69
N GLY A 65 -0.72 9.07 14.48
CA GLY A 65 0.20 8.84 13.38
C GLY A 65 0.10 9.95 12.34
N VAL A 66 0.20 9.57 11.06
CA VAL A 66 0.19 10.52 9.94
C VAL A 66 -1.18 11.19 9.75
N SER A 67 -1.19 12.41 9.19
CA SER A 67 -2.43 13.08 8.78
C SER A 67 -3.02 12.40 7.55
N ALA A 68 -4.35 12.23 7.54
CA ALA A 68 -5.09 11.73 6.40
C ALA A 68 -5.42 12.89 5.44
N SER A 69 -4.94 12.80 4.19
CA SER A 69 -5.28 13.73 3.09
C SER A 69 -5.09 15.22 3.38
N ASN A 70 -4.23 15.59 4.35
CA ASN A 70 -3.99 16.97 4.79
C ASN A 70 -5.27 17.73 5.21
N ILE A 71 -6.35 17.04 5.60
CA ILE A 71 -7.62 17.66 6.02
C ILE A 71 -7.64 18.01 7.51
N GLY A 72 -6.52 17.84 8.21
CA GLY A 72 -6.46 17.99 9.67
C GLY A 72 -7.06 16.82 10.45
N TYR A 73 -7.28 15.66 9.80
CA TYR A 73 -7.59 14.41 10.49
C TYR A 73 -6.31 13.62 10.67
N TYR A 74 -6.07 13.05 11.84
CA TYR A 74 -4.92 12.22 12.14
C TYR A 74 -5.35 10.77 12.37
N LEU A 75 -4.62 9.84 11.75
CA LEU A 75 -4.79 8.42 11.99
C LEU A 75 -4.22 8.04 13.37
N GLY A 76 -4.63 6.90 13.91
CA GLY A 76 -4.01 6.32 15.10
C GLY A 76 -2.56 5.90 14.83
N PRO A 77 -1.73 5.73 15.88
CA PRO A 77 -0.29 5.52 15.75
C PRO A 77 0.11 4.09 15.35
N GLY A 78 -0.86 3.23 15.00
CA GLY A 78 -0.61 1.80 14.83
C GLY A 78 0.35 1.48 13.67
N PHE A 79 0.21 2.18 12.53
CA PHE A 79 1.15 2.00 11.42
C PHE A 79 2.56 2.50 11.77
N THR A 80 2.67 3.60 12.53
CA THR A 80 3.96 4.12 13.02
C THR A 80 4.64 3.11 13.94
N TYR A 81 3.92 2.50 14.89
CA TYR A 81 4.49 1.48 15.76
C TYR A 81 4.86 0.19 15.03
N LEU A 82 4.10 -0.21 14.00
CA LEU A 82 4.49 -1.31 13.13
C LEU A 82 5.82 -1.02 12.43
N ASN A 83 5.98 0.18 11.86
CA ASN A 83 7.22 0.61 11.23
C ASN A 83 8.38 0.66 12.24
N ALA A 84 8.14 1.24 13.43
CA ALA A 84 9.15 1.32 14.50
C ALA A 84 9.61 -0.08 14.95
N LEU A 85 8.69 -1.06 15.03
CA LEU A 85 9.03 -2.45 15.33
C LEU A 85 9.97 -3.04 14.27
N LEU A 86 9.68 -2.83 12.97
CA LEU A 86 10.53 -3.32 11.88
C LEU A 86 11.91 -2.64 11.91
N PHE A 87 11.96 -1.34 12.20
CA PHE A 87 13.20 -0.60 12.33
C PHE A 87 14.02 -0.98 13.56
N LYS A 88 13.38 -1.34 14.67
CA LYS A 88 14.07 -1.85 15.85
C LYS A 88 14.86 -3.13 15.54
N LEU A 89 14.34 -3.98 14.64
CA LEU A 89 15.02 -5.21 14.21
C LEU A 89 16.22 -4.97 13.28
N THR A 90 16.25 -3.84 12.56
CA THR A 90 17.27 -3.54 11.54
C THR A 90 18.09 -2.27 11.81
N GLY A 91 17.99 -1.68 13.00
CA GLY A 91 18.68 -0.43 13.33
C GLY A 91 18.21 0.78 12.50
N GLY A 92 16.99 0.73 11.98
CA GLY A 92 16.41 1.76 11.11
C GLY A 92 16.70 1.59 9.62
N ASP A 93 17.28 0.47 9.18
CA ASP A 93 17.50 0.21 7.75
C ASP A 93 16.16 -0.04 7.02
N PRO A 94 15.77 0.78 6.00
CA PRO A 94 14.57 0.60 5.20
C PRO A 94 14.48 -0.71 4.41
N ILE A 95 15.55 -1.49 4.34
CA ILE A 95 15.51 -2.83 3.74
C ILE A 95 14.46 -3.71 4.41
N SER A 96 14.21 -3.56 5.71
CA SER A 96 13.12 -4.28 6.40
C SER A 96 11.76 -4.01 5.77
N LEU A 97 11.50 -2.76 5.38
CA LEU A 97 10.26 -2.34 4.72
C LEU A 97 10.15 -2.91 3.31
N ALA A 98 11.27 -2.94 2.57
CA ALA A 98 11.35 -3.50 1.22
C ALA A 98 10.96 -4.99 1.17
N TYR A 99 11.20 -5.73 2.25
CA TYR A 99 10.78 -7.13 2.37
C TYR A 99 9.43 -7.32 3.06
N PHE A 100 9.10 -6.48 4.06
CA PHE A 100 7.83 -6.60 4.78
C PHE A 100 6.62 -6.26 3.89
N ALA A 101 6.72 -5.26 3.03
CA ALA A 101 5.62 -4.88 2.14
C ALA A 101 5.17 -6.04 1.22
N PRO A 102 6.04 -6.64 0.39
CA PRO A 102 5.64 -7.79 -0.44
C PRO A 102 5.27 -9.01 0.39
N PHE A 103 5.82 -9.18 1.59
CA PHE A 103 5.38 -10.22 2.54
C PHE A 103 3.91 -10.03 2.94
N LEU A 104 3.48 -8.83 3.30
CA LEU A 104 2.07 -8.56 3.60
C LEU A 104 1.17 -8.76 2.37
N GLY A 105 1.68 -8.44 1.17
CA GLY A 105 1.01 -8.76 -0.10
C GLY A 105 0.79 -10.27 -0.29
N VAL A 106 1.81 -11.09 -0.02
CA VAL A 106 1.69 -12.57 -0.06
C VAL A 106 0.71 -13.06 1.02
N LEU A 107 0.79 -12.56 2.24
CA LEU A 107 -0.17 -12.88 3.31
C LEU A 107 -1.60 -12.50 2.92
N THR A 108 -1.79 -11.41 2.20
CA THR A 108 -3.09 -11.01 1.65
C THR A 108 -3.59 -12.02 0.61
N GLY A 109 -2.74 -12.44 -0.33
CA GLY A 109 -3.09 -13.49 -1.30
C GLY A 109 -3.44 -14.83 -0.66
N LEU A 110 -2.72 -15.23 0.39
CA LEU A 110 -3.02 -16.44 1.17
C LEU A 110 -4.33 -16.30 1.96
N SER A 111 -4.58 -15.13 2.56
CA SER A 111 -5.83 -14.81 3.24
C SER A 111 -7.00 -14.85 2.26
N LEU A 112 -6.81 -14.32 1.04
CA LEU A 112 -7.79 -14.37 -0.04
C LEU A 112 -8.17 -15.80 -0.40
N TYR A 113 -7.18 -16.70 -0.57
CA TYR A 113 -7.46 -18.12 -0.79
C TYR A 113 -8.28 -18.73 0.37
N PHE A 114 -7.85 -18.51 1.61
CA PHE A 114 -8.52 -19.06 2.79
C PHE A 114 -9.98 -18.58 2.88
N VAL A 115 -10.20 -17.27 2.81
CA VAL A 115 -11.51 -16.64 2.93
C VAL A 115 -12.44 -17.09 1.79
N VAL A 116 -11.97 -17.05 0.54
CA VAL A 116 -12.80 -17.38 -0.62
C VAL A 116 -13.13 -18.88 -0.64
N LYS A 117 -12.22 -19.75 -0.19
CA LYS A 117 -12.48 -21.19 -0.09
C LYS A 117 -13.60 -21.49 0.91
N GLU A 118 -13.57 -20.82 2.06
CA GLU A 118 -14.56 -20.95 3.13
C GLU A 118 -15.96 -20.43 2.74
N ILE A 119 -16.01 -19.39 1.92
CA ILE A 119 -17.26 -18.74 1.52
C ILE A 119 -17.83 -19.41 0.27
N PHE A 120 -17.00 -19.60 -0.76
CA PHE A 120 -17.40 -20.12 -2.06
C PHE A 120 -16.92 -21.56 -2.22
N ASN A 121 -15.77 -21.78 -2.88
CA ASN A 121 -15.19 -23.10 -3.10
C ASN A 121 -13.70 -23.00 -3.46
N LYS A 122 -13.02 -24.15 -3.56
CA LYS A 122 -11.58 -24.25 -3.83
C LYS A 122 -11.17 -23.67 -5.20
N LYS A 123 -11.98 -23.84 -6.25
CA LYS A 123 -11.66 -23.37 -7.61
C LYS A 123 -11.67 -21.84 -7.65
N VAL A 124 -12.72 -21.23 -7.11
CA VAL A 124 -12.83 -19.75 -6.99
C VAL A 124 -11.67 -19.22 -6.14
N ALA A 125 -11.37 -19.86 -5.01
CA ALA A 125 -10.27 -19.46 -4.13
C ALA A 125 -8.91 -19.44 -4.83
N PHE A 126 -8.59 -20.52 -5.55
CA PHE A 126 -7.34 -20.62 -6.32
C PHE A 126 -7.27 -19.52 -7.39
N LEU A 127 -8.33 -19.35 -8.19
CA LEU A 127 -8.35 -18.32 -9.23
C LEU A 127 -8.25 -16.91 -8.64
N SER A 128 -8.91 -16.61 -7.52
CA SER A 128 -8.81 -15.30 -6.86
C SER A 128 -7.38 -15.01 -6.39
N MET A 129 -6.72 -15.99 -5.78
CA MET A 129 -5.32 -15.86 -5.36
C MET A 129 -4.40 -15.63 -6.56
N VAL A 130 -4.62 -16.36 -7.67
CA VAL A 130 -3.84 -16.20 -8.91
C VAL A 130 -4.04 -14.80 -9.52
N PHE A 131 -5.29 -14.32 -9.63
CA PHE A 131 -5.56 -12.98 -10.16
C PHE A 131 -5.02 -11.86 -9.26
N TYR A 132 -4.98 -12.04 -7.93
CA TYR A 132 -4.37 -11.09 -7.01
C TYR A 132 -2.84 -11.07 -7.11
N LEU A 133 -2.19 -12.23 -6.96
CA LEU A 133 -0.74 -12.32 -6.94
C LEU A 133 -0.12 -12.15 -8.34
N GLY A 134 -0.86 -12.50 -9.40
CA GLY A 134 -0.40 -12.39 -10.78
C GLY A 134 -0.55 -11.00 -11.41
N SER A 135 -1.28 -10.06 -10.81
CA SER A 135 -1.41 -8.70 -11.36
C SER A 135 -0.16 -7.87 -11.09
N THR A 136 0.41 -7.24 -12.14
CA THR A 136 1.51 -6.27 -12.01
C THR A 136 1.09 -5.06 -11.20
N LEU A 137 -0.14 -4.58 -11.43
CA LEU A 137 -0.67 -3.42 -10.73
C LEU A 137 -0.66 -3.65 -9.22
N VAL A 138 -1.22 -4.79 -8.78
CA VAL A 138 -1.23 -5.18 -7.37
C VAL A 138 0.17 -5.46 -6.87
N ASN A 139 1.05 -6.05 -7.69
CA ASN A 139 2.46 -6.27 -7.34
C ASN A 139 3.17 -4.96 -6.98
N PHE A 140 3.01 -3.93 -7.80
CA PHE A 140 3.63 -2.63 -7.56
C PHE A 140 3.10 -1.98 -6.28
N TYR A 141 1.80 -2.08 -5.98
CA TYR A 141 1.25 -1.55 -4.73
C TYR A 141 1.68 -2.36 -3.50
N ASP A 142 1.74 -3.69 -3.60
CA ASP A 142 2.22 -4.58 -2.53
C ASP A 142 3.71 -4.34 -2.20
N ARG A 143 4.49 -3.71 -3.11
CA ARG A 143 5.91 -3.38 -2.88
C ARG A 143 6.14 -2.04 -2.19
N ARG A 144 5.10 -1.21 -2.04
CA ARG A 144 5.21 0.09 -1.39
C ARG A 144 4.91 -0.05 0.10
N PHE A 145 5.83 0.39 0.95
CA PHE A 145 5.61 0.41 2.39
C PHE A 145 5.12 1.79 2.84
N TRP A 146 3.83 1.88 3.13
CA TRP A 146 3.15 3.12 3.54
C TRP A 146 1.80 2.75 4.17
N ASN A 147 1.16 3.71 4.83
CA ASN A 147 -0.05 3.44 5.61
C ASN A 147 -1.24 2.83 4.81
N PRO A 148 -1.41 2.99 3.48
CA PRO A 148 -2.36 2.19 2.70
C PRO A 148 -2.05 0.70 2.55
N LEU A 149 -0.81 0.25 2.79
CA LEU A 149 -0.37 -1.14 2.57
C LEU A 149 -1.29 -2.20 3.23
N PRO A 150 -1.81 -2.03 4.46
CA PRO A 150 -2.69 -3.01 5.08
C PRO A 150 -4.16 -2.98 4.59
N ILE A 151 -4.57 -2.03 3.73
CA ILE A 151 -5.96 -1.91 3.24
C ILE A 151 -6.47 -3.22 2.61
N PRO A 152 -5.75 -3.86 1.66
CA PRO A 152 -6.18 -5.12 1.07
C PRO A 152 -6.38 -6.23 2.11
N PHE A 153 -5.42 -6.38 3.04
CA PHE A 153 -5.47 -7.38 4.11
C PHE A 153 -6.68 -7.17 5.02
N ILE A 154 -6.91 -5.95 5.50
CA ILE A 154 -8.05 -5.64 6.37
C ILE A 154 -9.37 -5.86 5.61
N THR A 155 -9.44 -5.45 4.34
CA THR A 155 -10.65 -5.58 3.51
C THR A 155 -11.09 -7.04 3.36
N ILE A 156 -10.16 -7.96 3.07
CA ILE A 156 -10.52 -9.37 2.88
C ILE A 156 -10.96 -10.03 4.20
N TRP A 157 -10.33 -9.68 5.31
CA TRP A 157 -10.74 -10.16 6.63
C TRP A 157 -12.05 -9.54 7.12
N LEU A 158 -12.34 -8.30 6.72
CA LEU A 158 -13.63 -7.65 7.00
C LEU A 158 -14.75 -8.31 6.20
N PHE A 159 -14.51 -8.63 4.93
CA PHE A 159 -15.44 -9.43 4.12
C PHE A 159 -15.73 -10.79 4.79
N TYR A 160 -14.68 -11.48 5.26
CA TYR A 160 -14.82 -12.73 6.00
C TYR A 160 -15.63 -12.60 7.30
N SER A 161 -15.29 -11.62 8.13
CA SER A 161 -15.92 -11.42 9.44
C SER A 161 -17.41 -11.10 9.29
N LEU A 162 -17.77 -10.21 8.36
CA LEU A 162 -19.16 -9.85 8.06
C LEU A 162 -19.95 -11.02 7.51
N PHE A 163 -19.34 -11.85 6.65
CA PHE A 163 -19.97 -13.06 6.14
C PHE A 163 -20.25 -14.08 7.24
N LYS A 164 -19.24 -14.40 8.06
CA LYS A 164 -19.37 -15.36 9.17
C LYS A 164 -20.28 -14.83 10.29
N ALA A 165 -20.38 -13.52 10.47
CA ALA A 165 -21.29 -12.90 11.43
C ALA A 165 -22.77 -13.23 11.18
N GLN A 166 -23.14 -13.53 9.94
CA GLN A 166 -24.50 -14.00 9.61
C GLN A 166 -24.81 -15.40 10.15
N LYS A 167 -23.77 -16.19 10.44
CA LYS A 167 -23.87 -17.55 11.01
C LYS A 167 -23.65 -17.59 12.51
N GLY A 168 -22.98 -16.58 13.08
CA GLY A 168 -22.76 -16.48 14.52
C GLY A 168 -22.29 -15.09 14.93
N SER A 169 -22.94 -14.50 15.91
CA SER A 169 -22.69 -13.09 16.28
C SER A 169 -21.26 -12.84 16.80
N ARG A 170 -20.56 -13.84 17.34
CA ARG A 170 -19.17 -13.70 17.81
C ARG A 170 -18.21 -13.10 16.78
N TYR A 171 -18.47 -13.27 15.48
CA TYR A 171 -17.61 -12.71 14.42
C TYR A 171 -17.71 -11.17 14.33
N PHE A 172 -18.71 -10.53 14.94
CA PHE A 172 -18.73 -9.08 15.11
C PHE A 172 -17.59 -8.57 16.00
N ILE A 173 -17.00 -9.42 16.87
CA ILE A 173 -15.79 -9.05 17.62
C ILE A 173 -14.63 -8.81 16.65
N LEU A 174 -14.44 -9.70 15.66
CA LEU A 174 -13.43 -9.54 14.62
C LEU A 174 -13.74 -8.32 13.73
N THR A 175 -15.01 -8.10 13.36
CA THR A 175 -15.41 -6.89 12.64
C THR A 175 -15.02 -5.63 13.42
N SER A 176 -15.28 -5.61 14.73
CA SER A 176 -14.95 -4.48 15.61
C SER A 176 -13.44 -4.22 15.65
N PHE A 177 -12.64 -5.28 15.84
CA PHE A 177 -11.17 -5.21 15.78
C PHE A 177 -10.67 -4.59 14.47
N LEU A 178 -11.20 -5.04 13.32
CA LEU A 178 -10.78 -4.58 12.00
C LEU A 178 -11.19 -3.13 11.73
N LEU A 179 -12.40 -2.72 12.17
CA LEU A 179 -12.84 -1.32 12.07
C LEU A 179 -11.98 -0.40 12.94
N ALA A 180 -11.69 -0.79 14.17
CA ALA A 180 -10.81 -0.01 15.05
C ALA A 180 -9.40 0.11 14.44
N THR A 181 -8.83 -1.02 13.99
CA THR A 181 -7.51 -1.04 13.34
C THR A 181 -7.48 -0.18 12.07
N SER A 182 -8.59 -0.09 11.34
CA SER A 182 -8.67 0.74 10.13
C SER A 182 -8.37 2.22 10.39
N LEU A 183 -8.73 2.74 11.58
CA LEU A 183 -8.45 4.11 12.00
C LEU A 183 -6.96 4.35 12.31
N HIS A 184 -6.16 3.30 12.48
CA HIS A 184 -4.70 3.39 12.67
C HIS A 184 -3.93 3.28 11.36
N VAL A 185 -4.62 3.03 10.25
CA VAL A 185 -4.01 2.63 8.99
C VAL A 185 -4.44 3.56 7.85
N HIS A 186 -5.74 3.64 7.54
CA HIS A 186 -6.21 4.47 6.44
C HIS A 186 -7.74 4.68 6.43
N LEU A 187 -8.19 5.90 6.11
CA LEU A 187 -9.61 6.26 6.07
C LEU A 187 -10.40 5.61 4.93
N ALA A 188 -9.74 5.16 3.86
CA ALA A 188 -10.41 4.47 2.74
C ALA A 188 -11.13 3.18 3.14
N LEU A 189 -10.88 2.65 4.35
CA LEU A 189 -11.61 1.50 4.91
C LEU A 189 -12.93 1.90 5.58
N LEU A 190 -13.13 3.18 5.91
CA LEU A 190 -14.39 3.70 6.46
C LEU A 190 -15.55 3.56 5.47
N VAL A 191 -15.24 3.41 4.18
CA VAL A 191 -16.23 3.11 3.13
C VAL A 191 -17.12 1.90 3.46
N PHE A 192 -16.63 0.97 4.26
CA PHE A 192 -17.38 -0.23 4.65
C PHE A 192 -18.28 -0.03 5.87
N TRP A 193 -18.21 1.11 6.57
CA TRP A 193 -19.03 1.37 7.77
C TRP A 193 -20.53 1.27 7.50
N PRO A 194 -21.10 1.84 6.43
CA PRO A 194 -22.52 1.67 6.13
C PRO A 194 -22.93 0.20 5.98
N VAL A 195 -22.06 -0.61 5.36
CA VAL A 195 -22.28 -2.07 5.24
C VAL A 195 -22.24 -2.75 6.59
N VAL A 196 -21.27 -2.40 7.45
CA VAL A 196 -21.18 -2.95 8.81
C VAL A 196 -22.42 -2.58 9.63
N ILE A 197 -22.79 -1.30 9.65
CA ILE A 197 -23.94 -0.76 10.39
C ILE A 197 -25.22 -1.48 9.94
N PHE A 198 -25.45 -1.58 8.62
CA PHE A 198 -26.59 -2.32 8.08
C PHE A 198 -26.64 -3.77 8.60
N LEU A 199 -25.51 -4.48 8.61
CA LEU A 199 -25.45 -5.86 9.07
C LEU A 199 -25.60 -6.01 10.58
N VAL A 200 -25.10 -5.05 11.36
CA VAL A 200 -25.29 -4.99 12.81
C VAL A 200 -26.76 -4.78 13.13
N ILE A 201 -27.40 -3.77 12.54
CA ILE A 201 -28.84 -3.48 12.72
C ILE A 201 -29.69 -4.69 12.33
N LYS A 202 -29.42 -5.28 11.16
CA LYS A 202 -30.12 -6.49 10.68
C LYS A 202 -30.03 -7.66 11.66
N ASN A 203 -28.93 -7.77 12.41
CA ASN A 203 -28.67 -8.87 13.32
C ASN A 203 -28.77 -8.45 14.80
N ILE A 204 -29.27 -7.26 15.13
CA ILE A 204 -29.17 -6.68 16.48
C ILE A 204 -29.72 -7.59 17.57
N LYS A 205 -30.87 -8.24 17.31
CA LYS A 205 -31.52 -9.19 18.24
C LYS A 205 -30.77 -10.53 18.39
N LYS A 206 -29.84 -10.84 17.47
CA LYS A 206 -29.02 -12.06 17.47
C LYS A 206 -27.64 -11.85 18.09
N ILE A 207 -27.26 -10.61 18.36
CA ILE A 207 -25.97 -10.28 18.96
C ILE A 207 -26.09 -10.46 20.47
N THR A 208 -25.32 -11.38 21.03
CA THR A 208 -25.36 -11.65 22.47
C THR A 208 -24.77 -10.48 23.25
N PRO A 209 -25.20 -10.23 24.51
CA PRO A 209 -24.60 -9.20 25.36
C PRO A 209 -23.08 -9.35 25.50
N LYS A 210 -22.59 -10.58 25.64
CA LYS A 210 -21.15 -10.88 25.67
C LYS A 210 -20.44 -10.41 24.39
N THR A 211 -21.04 -10.65 23.22
CA THR A 211 -20.50 -10.16 21.95
C THR A 211 -20.45 -8.63 21.92
N TRP A 212 -21.50 -7.95 22.37
CA TRP A 212 -21.55 -6.49 22.45
C TRP A 212 -20.45 -5.92 23.33
N ILE A 213 -20.35 -6.40 24.57
CA ILE A 213 -19.36 -5.94 25.56
C ILE A 213 -17.94 -6.12 25.01
N ILE A 214 -17.60 -7.31 24.50
CA ILE A 214 -16.27 -7.58 23.95
C ILE A 214 -16.01 -6.71 22.71
N SER A 215 -16.99 -6.56 21.81
CA SER A 215 -16.81 -5.77 20.59
C SER A 215 -16.58 -4.29 20.90
N ILE A 216 -17.39 -3.70 21.78
CA ILE A 216 -17.26 -2.29 22.18
C ILE A 216 -15.98 -2.08 22.96
N GLY A 217 -15.70 -2.91 23.97
CA GLY A 217 -14.47 -2.82 24.77
C GLY A 217 -13.22 -2.94 23.90
N LEU A 218 -13.17 -3.91 22.98
CA LEU A 218 -12.04 -4.07 22.06
C LEU A 218 -11.88 -2.87 21.12
N TYR A 219 -12.99 -2.33 20.60
CA TYR A 219 -12.94 -1.12 19.77
C TYR A 219 -12.31 0.03 20.52
N LEU A 220 -12.85 0.35 21.71
CA LEU A 220 -12.41 1.45 22.56
C LEU A 220 -10.95 1.31 23.00
N ILE A 221 -10.51 0.08 23.32
CA ILE A 221 -9.11 -0.19 23.67
C ILE A 221 -8.18 0.13 22.49
N ILE A 222 -8.54 -0.30 21.28
CA ILE A 222 -7.68 -0.08 20.11
C ILE A 222 -7.65 1.39 19.73
N ILE A 223 -8.80 2.06 19.68
CA ILE A 223 -8.88 3.49 19.35
C ILE A 223 -8.50 4.42 20.51
N SER A 224 -8.11 3.88 21.67
CA SER A 224 -7.80 4.68 22.85
C SER A 224 -6.75 5.76 22.61
N PRO A 225 -5.71 5.58 21.76
CA PRO A 225 -4.78 6.66 21.47
C PRO A 225 -5.48 7.88 20.84
N LEU A 226 -6.40 7.64 19.90
CA LEU A 226 -7.19 8.72 19.28
C LEU A 226 -8.13 9.38 20.28
N ILE A 227 -8.74 8.59 21.17
CA ILE A 227 -9.58 9.12 22.25
C ILE A 227 -8.77 10.04 23.17
N VAL A 228 -7.57 9.61 23.60
CA VAL A 228 -6.68 10.42 24.44
C VAL A 228 -6.23 11.67 23.71
N PHE A 229 -5.87 11.56 22.43
CA PHE A 229 -5.54 12.72 21.60
C PHE A 229 -6.68 13.74 21.61
N ASP A 230 -7.90 13.32 21.31
CA ASP A 230 -9.06 14.20 21.28
C ASP A 230 -9.32 14.84 22.65
N PHE A 231 -9.25 14.10 23.75
CA PHE A 231 -9.42 14.70 25.08
C PHE A 231 -8.38 15.77 25.41
N VAL A 232 -7.12 15.57 25.00
CA VAL A 232 -6.02 16.53 25.26
C VAL A 232 -6.05 17.71 24.28
N HIS A 233 -6.66 17.55 23.11
CA HIS A 233 -6.67 18.54 22.02
C HIS A 233 -8.08 19.07 21.74
N ASN A 234 -8.94 19.19 22.76
CA ASN A 234 -10.29 19.79 22.65
C ASN A 234 -11.17 19.17 21.55
N PHE A 235 -11.10 17.85 21.40
CA PHE A 235 -11.82 17.05 20.40
C PHE A 235 -11.50 17.44 18.95
N ASP A 236 -10.28 17.94 18.70
CA ASP A 236 -9.88 18.43 17.38
C ASP A 236 -10.09 17.37 16.29
N ASN A 237 -9.59 16.15 16.47
CA ASN A 237 -9.68 15.09 15.46
C ASN A 237 -11.11 14.60 15.24
N LEU A 238 -11.88 14.43 16.32
CA LEU A 238 -13.28 14.01 16.29
C LEU A 238 -14.17 15.02 15.56
N LEU A 239 -13.91 16.33 15.76
CA LEU A 239 -14.66 17.41 15.13
C LEU A 239 -14.17 17.72 13.70
N THR A 240 -13.06 17.16 13.24
CA THR A 240 -12.53 17.40 11.89
C THR A 240 -13.56 17.15 10.78
N PRO A 241 -14.34 16.05 10.74
CA PRO A 241 -15.35 15.86 9.70
C PRO A 241 -16.41 16.97 9.68
N VAL A 242 -16.81 17.47 10.86
CA VAL A 242 -17.78 18.57 10.97
C VAL A 242 -17.17 19.87 10.46
N ARG A 243 -15.94 20.20 10.88
CA ARG A 243 -15.21 21.38 10.40
C ARG A 243 -14.95 21.31 8.89
N TYR A 244 -14.65 20.11 8.38
CA TYR A 244 -14.45 19.88 6.95
C TYR A 244 -15.74 20.17 6.17
N ILE A 245 -16.91 19.76 6.65
CA ILE A 245 -18.19 20.06 5.99
C ILE A 245 -18.56 21.56 6.11
N GLN A 246 -18.25 22.20 7.24
CA GLN A 246 -18.62 23.59 7.51
C GLN A 246 -17.72 24.61 6.80
N ASN A 247 -16.44 24.29 6.56
CA ASN A 247 -15.48 25.24 6.02
C ASN A 247 -15.55 25.37 4.49
N LYS A 248 -16.52 26.16 4.00
CA LYS A 248 -16.79 26.36 2.56
C LYS A 248 -15.63 26.94 1.72
N ASN A 249 -14.54 27.38 2.34
CA ASN A 249 -13.43 28.08 1.69
C ASN A 249 -12.26 27.16 1.24
N ILE A 250 -12.34 25.85 1.45
CA ILE A 250 -11.29 24.92 1.01
C ILE A 250 -11.61 24.44 -0.42
N GLU A 251 -10.78 24.84 -1.40
CA GLU A 251 -10.96 24.58 -2.84
C GLU A 251 -11.11 23.08 -3.21
N HIS A 252 -10.73 22.15 -2.34
CA HIS A 252 -10.79 20.70 -2.55
C HIS A 252 -11.96 19.98 -1.86
N GLN A 253 -13.01 20.70 -1.47
CA GLN A 253 -14.16 20.12 -0.76
C GLN A 253 -15.37 19.79 -1.63
N LYS A 254 -15.45 20.31 -2.86
CA LYS A 254 -16.66 20.17 -3.68
C LYS A 254 -16.51 19.01 -4.65
N VAL A 255 -17.43 18.06 -4.54
CA VAL A 255 -17.64 17.09 -5.61
C VAL A 255 -18.26 17.83 -6.79
N THR A 256 -17.48 17.98 -7.85
CA THR A 256 -17.89 18.59 -9.12
C THR A 256 -18.06 17.52 -10.20
N SER A 257 -18.76 17.87 -11.29
CA SER A 257 -18.84 17.03 -12.48
C SER A 257 -17.45 16.68 -13.04
N GLY A 258 -16.50 17.62 -12.98
CA GLY A 258 -15.10 17.41 -13.36
C GLY A 258 -14.41 16.35 -12.50
N THR A 259 -14.53 16.45 -11.17
CA THR A 259 -13.97 15.44 -10.26
C THR A 259 -14.61 14.07 -10.49
N ILE A 260 -15.93 13.97 -10.61
CA ILE A 260 -16.63 12.70 -10.88
C ILE A 260 -16.14 12.08 -12.20
N ARG A 261 -16.01 12.88 -13.27
CA ARG A 261 -15.50 12.42 -14.57
C ARG A 261 -14.07 11.89 -14.46
N SER A 262 -13.22 12.56 -13.70
CA SER A 262 -11.84 12.14 -13.45
C SER A 262 -11.78 10.80 -12.71
N HIS A 263 -12.54 10.66 -11.61
CA HIS A 263 -12.63 9.41 -10.87
C HIS A 263 -13.20 8.28 -11.73
N TRP A 264 -14.22 8.55 -12.54
CA TRP A 264 -14.77 7.57 -13.47
C TRP A 264 -13.72 7.10 -14.48
N HIS A 265 -12.96 8.04 -15.06
CA HIS A 265 -11.87 7.72 -15.98
C HIS A 265 -10.80 6.84 -15.32
N VAL A 266 -10.35 7.21 -14.12
CA VAL A 266 -9.37 6.42 -13.36
C VAL A 266 -9.92 5.04 -13.05
N TRP A 267 -11.15 4.92 -12.55
CA TRP A 267 -11.76 3.63 -12.21
C TRP A 267 -11.86 2.70 -13.44
N ILE A 268 -12.37 3.20 -14.57
CA ILE A 268 -12.45 2.44 -15.83
C ILE A 268 -11.06 2.04 -16.34
N ALA A 269 -10.06 2.93 -16.22
CA ALA A 269 -8.69 2.62 -16.58
C ALA A 269 -8.11 1.53 -15.66
N SER A 270 -8.36 1.61 -14.35
CA SER A 270 -7.92 0.63 -13.35
C SER A 270 -8.48 -0.77 -13.60
N LEU A 271 -9.73 -0.88 -14.08
CA LEU A 271 -10.30 -2.16 -14.50
C LEU A 271 -9.45 -2.83 -15.59
N SER A 272 -8.96 -2.07 -16.57
CA SER A 272 -8.03 -2.59 -17.58
C SER A 272 -6.63 -2.79 -17.02
N ARG A 273 -6.11 -1.86 -16.21
CA ARG A 273 -4.75 -1.91 -15.68
C ARG A 273 -4.52 -3.09 -14.74
N TYR A 274 -5.60 -3.58 -14.11
CA TYR A 274 -5.59 -4.82 -13.34
C TYR A 274 -5.07 -6.00 -14.17
N TRP A 275 -5.42 -6.05 -15.47
CA TRP A 275 -4.99 -7.08 -16.41
C TRP A 275 -3.62 -6.82 -17.03
N TYR A 276 -3.31 -5.55 -17.30
CA TYR A 276 -2.18 -5.17 -18.14
C TYR A 276 -1.56 -3.85 -17.70
N ILE A 277 -0.25 -3.88 -17.48
CA ILE A 277 0.64 -2.73 -17.38
C ILE A 277 1.71 -2.88 -18.46
N LYS A 278 2.12 -1.79 -19.11
CA LYS A 278 3.05 -1.83 -20.25
C LYS A 278 4.38 -2.51 -19.85
N PRO A 279 4.98 -3.38 -20.69
CA PRO A 279 6.14 -4.20 -20.31
C PRO A 279 7.39 -3.44 -19.83
N VAL A 280 7.62 -2.23 -20.35
CA VAL A 280 8.75 -1.38 -19.97
C VAL A 280 8.22 -0.16 -19.22
N THR A 281 8.19 -0.27 -17.89
CA THR A 281 7.73 0.79 -16.99
C THR A 281 8.44 0.71 -15.64
N ASP A 282 8.08 1.59 -14.70
CA ASP A 282 8.58 1.61 -13.35
C ASP A 282 7.48 1.99 -12.35
N ILE A 283 7.67 1.64 -11.07
CA ILE A 283 6.68 1.86 -10.01
C ILE A 283 6.44 3.37 -9.82
N GLN A 284 7.48 4.18 -9.99
CA GLN A 284 7.40 5.61 -9.76
C GLN A 284 6.50 6.32 -10.76
N ASN A 285 6.56 5.92 -12.03
CA ASN A 285 5.64 6.39 -13.05
C ASN A 285 4.22 5.85 -12.88
N GLU A 286 4.07 4.55 -12.60
CA GLU A 286 2.73 3.92 -12.52
C GLU A 286 1.94 4.31 -11.26
N GLN A 287 2.63 4.79 -10.22
CA GLN A 287 2.03 5.26 -8.96
C GLN A 287 2.25 6.76 -8.70
N CYS A 288 2.91 7.48 -9.63
CA CYS A 288 3.17 8.91 -9.56
C CYS A 288 3.89 9.35 -8.27
N LEU A 289 4.97 8.64 -7.93
CA LEU A 289 5.70 8.81 -6.65
C LEU A 289 6.82 9.85 -6.69
N GLY A 290 7.23 10.29 -7.88
CA GLY A 290 8.34 11.21 -8.08
C GLY A 290 7.90 12.44 -8.86
N GLN A 291 8.83 13.03 -9.62
CA GLN A 291 8.53 14.15 -10.51
C GLN A 291 7.80 13.76 -11.81
N GLN A 292 7.76 12.47 -12.13
CA GLN A 292 7.10 11.93 -13.34
C GLN A 292 5.88 11.08 -12.97
N CYS A 293 4.86 11.11 -13.84
CA CYS A 293 3.60 10.40 -13.66
C CYS A 293 3.11 9.85 -15.01
N LEU A 294 3.85 8.87 -15.56
CA LEU A 294 3.55 8.26 -16.87
C LEU A 294 2.81 6.92 -16.73
N ILE A 295 1.57 7.00 -16.24
CA ILE A 295 0.67 5.87 -16.02
C ILE A 295 0.36 5.13 -17.33
N THR A 296 0.35 3.80 -17.32
CA THR A 296 -0.11 2.99 -18.47
C THR A 296 -1.61 3.26 -18.74
N PRO A 297 -2.00 3.70 -19.95
CA PRO A 297 -3.40 3.93 -20.28
C PRO A 297 -4.19 2.62 -20.35
N GLY A 298 -5.44 2.65 -19.89
CA GLY A 298 -6.36 1.53 -19.98
C GLY A 298 -6.69 1.14 -21.43
N LYS A 299 -6.88 -0.15 -21.67
CA LYS A 299 -7.35 -0.72 -22.94
C LYS A 299 -8.83 -1.03 -22.81
N ILE A 300 -9.65 -0.41 -23.66
CA ILE A 300 -11.12 -0.49 -23.55
C ILE A 300 -11.66 -1.92 -23.50
N TRP A 301 -11.09 -2.84 -24.30
CA TRP A 301 -11.52 -4.25 -24.35
C TRP A 301 -11.30 -4.99 -23.02
N LEU A 302 -10.23 -4.68 -22.29
CA LEU A 302 -9.96 -5.26 -20.96
C LEU A 302 -10.86 -4.64 -19.88
N SER A 303 -11.18 -3.36 -20.01
CA SER A 303 -12.21 -2.72 -19.18
C SER A 303 -13.59 -3.35 -19.43
N LEU A 304 -13.96 -3.63 -20.69
CA LEU A 304 -15.22 -4.30 -21.05
C LEU A 304 -15.28 -5.73 -20.49
N LEU A 305 -14.20 -6.51 -20.55
CA LEU A 305 -14.12 -7.83 -19.92
C LEU A 305 -14.35 -7.73 -18.40
N SER A 306 -13.72 -6.76 -17.75
CA SER A 306 -13.89 -6.50 -16.32
C SER A 306 -15.32 -6.11 -15.97
N LEU A 307 -15.93 -5.22 -16.75
CA LEU A 307 -17.33 -4.82 -16.60
C LEU A 307 -18.28 -6.00 -16.82
N ALA A 308 -18.01 -6.89 -17.78
CA ALA A 308 -18.78 -8.10 -17.99
C ALA A 308 -18.75 -9.03 -16.76
N SER A 309 -17.59 -9.15 -16.10
CA SER A 309 -17.47 -9.93 -14.85
C SER A 309 -18.26 -9.30 -13.69
N ILE A 310 -18.28 -7.97 -13.60
CA ILE A 310 -19.06 -7.23 -12.59
C ILE A 310 -20.56 -7.36 -12.88
N ALA A 311 -20.98 -7.18 -14.13
CA ALA A 311 -22.37 -7.35 -14.56
C ALA A 311 -22.87 -8.78 -14.29
N TYR A 312 -22.04 -9.79 -14.56
CA TYR A 312 -22.32 -11.18 -14.20
C TYR A 312 -22.54 -11.34 -12.69
N LEU A 313 -21.69 -10.73 -11.85
CA LEU A 313 -21.85 -10.78 -10.41
C LEU A 313 -23.15 -10.10 -9.97
N VAL A 314 -23.46 -8.91 -10.50
CA VAL A 314 -24.71 -8.19 -10.22
C VAL A 314 -25.91 -9.10 -10.51
N PHE A 315 -25.97 -9.72 -11.70
CA PHE A 315 -27.06 -10.63 -12.04
C PHE A 315 -27.17 -11.83 -11.10
N LYS A 316 -26.04 -12.44 -10.71
CA LYS A 316 -26.05 -13.58 -9.79
C LYS A 316 -26.30 -13.17 -8.33
N SER A 317 -26.08 -11.91 -7.96
CA SER A 317 -26.29 -11.42 -6.59
C SER A 317 -27.76 -11.43 -6.17
N PHE A 318 -28.70 -11.34 -7.12
CA PHE A 318 -30.14 -11.41 -6.84
C PHE A 318 -30.60 -12.75 -6.27
N LYS A 319 -29.85 -13.83 -6.53
CA LYS A 319 -30.20 -15.20 -6.10
C LYS A 319 -29.26 -15.79 -5.04
N ASP A 320 -28.11 -15.18 -4.79
CA ASP A 320 -27.07 -15.72 -3.91
C ASP A 320 -26.58 -14.67 -2.90
N ARG A 321 -26.94 -14.87 -1.63
CA ARG A 321 -26.56 -13.96 -0.52
C ARG A 321 -25.05 -13.74 -0.39
N LYS A 322 -24.22 -14.75 -0.71
CA LYS A 322 -22.75 -14.61 -0.64
C LYS A 322 -22.28 -13.58 -1.67
N LYS A 323 -22.85 -13.64 -2.87
CA LYS A 323 -22.58 -12.71 -3.97
C LYS A 323 -23.17 -11.33 -3.69
N GLN A 324 -24.32 -11.25 -3.02
CA GLN A 324 -24.93 -10.00 -2.56
C GLN A 324 -23.98 -9.21 -1.64
N TYR A 325 -23.34 -9.86 -0.67
CA TYR A 325 -22.38 -9.17 0.21
C TYR A 325 -21.13 -8.71 -0.53
N LEU A 326 -20.62 -9.52 -1.45
CA LEU A 326 -19.46 -9.15 -2.27
C LEU A 326 -19.76 -7.93 -3.15
N ILE A 327 -20.90 -7.90 -3.85
CA ILE A 327 -21.26 -6.75 -4.68
C ILE A 327 -21.55 -5.51 -3.85
N LEU A 328 -22.13 -5.65 -2.65
CA LEU A 328 -22.39 -4.53 -1.75
C LEU A 328 -21.08 -3.84 -1.34
N MET A 329 -20.09 -4.60 -0.84
CA MET A 329 -18.78 -4.03 -0.49
C MET A 329 -18.07 -3.41 -1.71
N THR A 330 -18.13 -4.09 -2.86
CA THR A 330 -17.55 -3.60 -4.11
C THR A 330 -18.18 -2.28 -4.54
N ALA A 331 -19.51 -2.19 -4.50
CA ALA A 331 -20.26 -1.00 -4.87
C ALA A 331 -19.96 0.18 -3.93
N PHE A 332 -19.92 -0.04 -2.61
CA PHE A 332 -19.55 1.01 -1.66
C PHE A 332 -18.14 1.53 -1.92
N SER A 333 -17.17 0.63 -2.17
CA SER A 333 -15.79 1.01 -2.53
C SER A 333 -15.76 1.93 -3.76
N MET A 334 -16.54 1.60 -4.79
CA MET A 334 -16.66 2.42 -6.01
C MET A 334 -17.37 3.75 -5.75
N ILE A 335 -18.53 3.73 -5.11
CA ILE A 335 -19.33 4.94 -4.85
C ILE A 335 -18.47 5.95 -4.10
N PHE A 336 -17.80 5.54 -3.02
CA PHE A 336 -16.96 6.46 -2.26
C PHE A 336 -15.80 7.03 -3.08
N PHE A 337 -15.17 6.21 -3.94
CA PHE A 337 -14.12 6.69 -4.84
C PHE A 337 -14.66 7.70 -5.86
N ILE A 338 -15.81 7.44 -6.49
CA ILE A 338 -16.41 8.32 -7.50
C ILE A 338 -16.83 9.67 -6.91
N PHE A 339 -17.32 9.68 -5.66
CA PHE A 339 -17.78 10.88 -4.96
C PHE A 339 -16.73 11.47 -4.02
N TYR A 340 -15.46 11.04 -4.11
CA TYR A 340 -14.39 11.64 -3.32
C TYR A 340 -14.07 13.05 -3.87
N PRO A 341 -14.04 14.09 -3.02
CA PRO A 341 -13.84 15.47 -3.49
C PRO A 341 -12.38 15.80 -3.82
N GLY A 342 -11.42 14.98 -3.37
CA GLY A 342 -9.99 15.18 -3.63
C GLY A 342 -9.55 14.68 -5.00
N TYR A 343 -8.23 14.58 -5.20
CA TYR A 343 -7.66 14.10 -6.46
C TYR A 343 -7.87 12.60 -6.65
N SER A 344 -8.01 12.17 -7.90
CA SER A 344 -8.31 10.79 -8.28
C SER A 344 -7.08 9.89 -8.25
N ALA A 345 -6.64 9.53 -7.05
CA ALA A 345 -5.51 8.61 -6.85
C ALA A 345 -5.96 7.15 -6.97
N GLU A 346 -5.30 6.36 -7.81
CA GLU A 346 -5.71 4.95 -8.00
C GLU A 346 -5.53 4.09 -6.74
N TYR A 347 -4.60 4.43 -5.85
CA TYR A 347 -4.41 3.69 -4.60
C TYR A 347 -5.64 3.75 -3.66
N TYR A 348 -6.57 4.67 -3.85
CA TYR A 348 -7.84 4.66 -3.13
C TYR A 348 -8.72 3.45 -3.48
N LEU A 349 -8.39 2.73 -4.57
CA LEU A 349 -9.05 1.50 -5.01
C LEU A 349 -8.38 0.22 -4.45
N LEU A 350 -7.44 0.30 -3.51
CA LEU A 350 -6.79 -0.89 -2.93
C LEU A 350 -7.78 -1.86 -2.27
N ASN A 351 -8.85 -1.35 -1.66
CA ASN A 351 -9.95 -2.17 -1.13
C ASN A 351 -10.72 -2.91 -2.26
N PHE A 352 -10.90 -2.26 -3.41
CA PHE A 352 -11.52 -2.84 -4.60
C PHE A 352 -10.59 -3.89 -5.23
N PHE A 353 -9.29 -3.64 -5.32
CA PHE A 353 -8.32 -4.56 -5.93
C PHE A 353 -8.17 -5.91 -5.22
N VAL A 354 -8.55 -6.04 -3.95
CA VAL A 354 -8.60 -7.34 -3.27
C VAL A 354 -9.94 -8.06 -3.43
N LEU A 355 -11.03 -7.33 -3.62
CA LEU A 355 -12.37 -7.90 -3.86
C LEU A 355 -12.55 -8.31 -5.33
N PHE A 356 -12.00 -7.55 -6.25
CA PHE A 356 -12.14 -7.74 -7.69
C PHE A 356 -11.66 -9.13 -8.19
N PRO A 357 -10.56 -9.72 -7.70
CA PRO A 357 -10.17 -11.10 -8.02
C PRO A 357 -11.21 -12.17 -7.67
N ILE A 358 -12.06 -11.91 -6.67
CA ILE A 358 -13.17 -12.81 -6.33
C ILE A 358 -14.23 -12.75 -7.44
N ILE A 359 -14.50 -11.55 -7.95
CA ILE A 359 -15.43 -11.30 -9.06
C ILE A 359 -14.93 -12.01 -10.32
N LEU A 360 -13.65 -11.81 -10.68
CA LEU A 360 -13.01 -12.48 -11.80
C LEU A 360 -13.10 -14.00 -11.65
N ALA A 361 -12.71 -14.53 -10.49
CA ALA A 361 -12.75 -15.97 -10.25
C ALA A 361 -14.15 -16.58 -10.38
N LEU A 362 -15.19 -15.89 -9.90
CA LEU A 362 -16.58 -16.33 -10.04
C LEU A 362 -17.05 -16.34 -11.52
N PHE A 363 -16.57 -15.40 -12.32
CA PHE A 363 -16.85 -15.34 -13.75
C PHE A 363 -16.12 -16.47 -14.51
N PHE A 364 -14.81 -16.58 -14.33
CA PHE A 364 -13.95 -17.59 -14.98
C PHE A 364 -14.21 -19.03 -14.50
N GLU A 365 -14.87 -19.20 -13.34
CA GLU A 365 -15.32 -20.53 -12.89
C GLU A 365 -16.31 -21.15 -13.88
N LYS A 366 -17.14 -20.33 -14.54
CA LYS A 366 -18.21 -20.79 -15.45
C LYS A 366 -17.74 -21.04 -16.88
N LEU A 367 -16.54 -20.60 -17.22
CA LEU A 367 -15.95 -20.86 -18.53
C LEU A 367 -15.37 -22.28 -18.60
N PRO A 368 -15.26 -22.86 -19.81
CA PRO A 368 -14.55 -24.12 -20.02
C PRO A 368 -13.14 -24.07 -19.43
N ASN A 369 -12.71 -25.15 -18.76
CA ASN A 369 -11.42 -25.17 -18.06
C ASN A 369 -10.23 -24.84 -18.99
N TRP A 370 -10.25 -25.31 -20.24
CA TRP A 370 -9.18 -25.04 -21.21
C TRP A 370 -9.03 -23.53 -21.49
N LEU A 371 -10.15 -22.81 -21.66
CA LEU A 371 -10.16 -21.36 -21.91
C LEU A 371 -9.66 -20.60 -20.67
N THR A 372 -10.14 -20.99 -19.48
CA THR A 372 -9.67 -20.39 -18.23
C THR A 372 -8.17 -20.59 -18.03
N VAL A 373 -7.63 -21.77 -18.35
CA VAL A 373 -6.19 -22.05 -18.28
C VAL A 373 -5.41 -21.16 -19.25
N ILE A 374 -5.86 -21.02 -20.50
CA ILE A 374 -5.20 -20.14 -21.49
C ILE A 374 -5.19 -18.69 -20.99
N VAL A 375 -6.34 -18.14 -20.58
CA VAL A 375 -6.43 -16.74 -20.15
C VAL A 375 -5.57 -16.49 -18.91
N VAL A 376 -5.62 -17.39 -17.92
CA VAL A 376 -4.79 -17.28 -16.70
C VAL A 376 -3.30 -17.38 -17.04
N SER A 377 -2.91 -18.28 -17.95
CA SER A 377 -1.52 -18.44 -18.36
C SER A 377 -1.00 -17.17 -19.07
N LEU A 378 -1.76 -16.64 -20.02
CA LEU A 378 -1.43 -15.38 -20.70
C LEU A 378 -1.36 -14.22 -19.69
N PHE A 379 -2.32 -14.12 -18.77
CA PHE A 379 -2.32 -13.11 -17.72
C PHE A 379 -1.04 -13.18 -16.87
N ILE A 380 -0.65 -14.38 -16.40
CA ILE A 380 0.58 -14.57 -15.62
C ILE A 380 1.81 -14.22 -16.45
N ILE A 381 1.89 -14.69 -17.69
CA ILE A 381 3.04 -14.45 -18.59
C ILE A 381 3.23 -12.94 -18.82
N PHE A 382 2.19 -12.24 -19.29
CA PHE A 382 2.31 -10.81 -19.60
C PHE A 382 2.67 -9.98 -18.37
N ASN A 383 2.02 -10.24 -17.22
CA ASN A 383 2.32 -9.49 -16.01
C ASN A 383 3.72 -9.81 -15.45
N SER A 384 4.16 -11.06 -15.53
CA SER A 384 5.51 -11.44 -15.09
C SER A 384 6.57 -10.82 -15.99
N LEU A 385 6.34 -10.77 -17.31
CA LEU A 385 7.23 -10.09 -18.26
C LEU A 385 7.34 -8.60 -17.95
N THR A 386 6.25 -7.92 -17.59
CA THR A 386 6.29 -6.52 -17.17
C THR A 386 7.12 -6.32 -15.90
N ILE A 387 7.00 -7.22 -14.91
CA ILE A 387 7.77 -7.14 -13.67
C ILE A 387 9.27 -7.38 -13.94
N ILE A 388 9.60 -8.39 -14.76
CA ILE A 388 10.98 -8.75 -15.10
C ILE A 388 11.66 -7.64 -15.90
N ASN A 389 10.95 -7.03 -16.85
CA ASN A 389 11.47 -5.95 -17.72
C ASN A 389 11.29 -4.54 -17.12
N SER A 390 10.80 -4.44 -15.87
CA SER A 390 10.63 -3.14 -15.23
C SER A 390 11.97 -2.43 -15.03
N THR A 391 11.97 -1.13 -15.29
CA THR A 391 13.13 -0.25 -15.14
C THR A 391 13.23 0.37 -13.74
N GLN A 392 12.40 -0.08 -12.79
CA GLN A 392 12.31 0.48 -11.43
C GLN A 392 13.66 0.53 -10.70
N SER A 393 14.60 -0.37 -11.02
CA SER A 393 15.91 -0.38 -10.37
C SER A 393 16.69 0.91 -10.51
N LYS A 394 16.46 1.72 -11.56
CA LYS A 394 17.11 3.04 -11.69
C LYS A 394 16.76 4.01 -10.55
N PHE A 395 15.70 3.73 -9.80
CA PHE A 395 15.23 4.58 -8.72
C PHE A 395 15.14 3.90 -7.34
N GLY A 396 15.41 2.59 -7.30
CA GLY A 396 15.26 1.79 -6.08
C GLY A 396 16.26 2.09 -4.98
N LEU A 397 16.00 1.52 -3.81
CA LEU A 397 16.82 1.67 -2.60
C LEU A 397 18.29 1.33 -2.83
N ASN A 398 18.60 0.24 -3.54
CA ASN A 398 19.98 -0.17 -3.80
C ASN A 398 20.75 0.87 -4.64
N THR A 399 20.12 1.46 -5.66
CA THR A 399 20.73 2.54 -6.47
C THR A 399 21.02 3.77 -5.61
N LYS A 400 20.08 4.18 -4.77
CA LYS A 400 20.29 5.27 -3.81
C LYS A 400 21.45 4.95 -2.85
N LYS A 401 21.54 3.72 -2.34
CA LYS A 401 22.62 3.24 -1.47
C LYS A 401 23.99 3.28 -2.13
N ILE A 402 24.11 2.86 -3.39
CA ILE A 402 25.36 2.94 -4.16
C ILE A 402 25.80 4.40 -4.32
N GLY A 403 24.87 5.28 -4.69
CA GLY A 403 25.15 6.72 -4.82
C GLY A 403 25.65 7.35 -3.53
N ILE A 404 24.98 7.08 -2.40
CA ILE A 404 25.40 7.57 -1.08
C ILE A 404 26.82 7.08 -0.76
N LYS A 405 27.10 5.78 -0.93
CA LYS A 405 28.44 5.23 -0.64
C LYS A 405 29.54 5.92 -1.45
N LYS A 406 29.31 6.18 -2.75
CA LYS A 406 30.26 6.92 -3.62
C LYS A 406 30.45 8.37 -3.20
N VAL A 407 29.43 9.04 -2.67
CA VAL A 407 29.59 10.39 -2.09
C VAL A 407 30.42 10.33 -0.80
N MET A 408 30.15 9.34 0.07
CA MET A 408 30.84 9.19 1.35
C MET A 408 32.35 8.95 1.23
N THR A 409 32.84 8.35 0.14
CA THR A 409 34.29 8.18 -0.09
C THR A 409 35.04 9.50 -0.26
N VAL A 410 34.35 10.58 -0.63
CA VAL A 410 34.94 11.91 -0.82
C VAL A 410 34.76 12.80 0.40
N ILE A 411 33.58 12.79 1.01
CA ILE A 411 33.29 13.68 2.14
C ILE A 411 33.75 13.11 3.50
N GLY A 412 33.83 11.79 3.65
CA GLY A 412 34.13 11.13 4.92
C GLY A 412 33.19 11.59 6.04
N ASP A 413 33.75 11.90 7.20
CA ASP A 413 32.99 12.39 8.37
C ASP A 413 32.84 13.91 8.42
N LYS A 414 33.12 14.65 7.35
CA LYS A 414 33.01 16.12 7.38
C LYS A 414 31.54 16.57 7.27
N PRO A 415 31.14 17.67 7.96
CA PRO A 415 29.78 18.19 7.86
C PRO A 415 29.48 18.69 6.45
N TYR A 416 28.23 18.48 6.02
CA TYR A 416 27.80 18.83 4.67
C TYR A 416 26.33 19.21 4.60
N ALA A 417 25.99 20.03 3.60
CA ALA A 417 24.63 20.37 3.23
C ALA A 417 24.14 19.43 2.13
N LEU A 418 22.89 18.98 2.21
CA LEU A 418 22.24 18.09 1.25
C LEU A 418 21.11 18.82 0.52
N GLU A 419 21.25 18.97 -0.79
CA GLU A 419 20.29 19.65 -1.65
C GLU A 419 19.75 18.70 -2.72
N ASN A 420 18.49 18.91 -3.10
CA ASN A 420 17.81 18.08 -4.08
C ASN A 420 17.25 18.93 -5.22
N TYR A 421 17.37 18.43 -6.45
CA TYR A 421 16.92 19.12 -7.66
C TYR A 421 16.29 18.18 -8.68
N GLY A 422 15.49 18.75 -9.56
CA GLY A 422 14.89 18.07 -10.70
C GLY A 422 14.04 19.04 -11.52
N LYS A 423 13.12 18.50 -12.31
CA LYS A 423 12.20 19.24 -13.20
C LYS A 423 10.99 19.84 -12.47
N ASP A 424 10.55 19.23 -11.38
CA ASP A 424 9.46 19.74 -10.54
C ASP A 424 9.90 21.00 -9.76
N PRO A 425 9.10 22.08 -9.76
CA PRO A 425 9.45 23.32 -9.06
C PRO A 425 9.41 23.21 -7.53
N ARG A 426 8.75 22.20 -6.97
CA ARG A 426 8.67 21.99 -5.51
C ARG A 426 10.05 21.69 -4.93
N LYS A 427 10.36 22.28 -3.78
CA LYS A 427 11.70 22.21 -3.16
C LYS A 427 12.15 20.80 -2.79
N TYR A 428 11.27 19.99 -2.20
CA TYR A 428 11.65 18.66 -1.69
C TYR A 428 10.64 17.54 -1.94
N HIS A 429 9.33 17.82 -1.93
CA HIS A 429 8.30 16.79 -1.99
C HIS A 429 8.51 15.74 -3.10
N SER A 430 8.81 16.17 -4.33
CA SER A 430 9.01 15.24 -5.47
C SER A 430 10.33 14.50 -5.47
N TYR A 431 11.25 14.88 -4.58
CA TYR A 431 12.63 14.39 -4.50
C TYR A 431 12.95 13.76 -3.16
N GLY A 432 11.94 13.53 -2.31
CA GLY A 432 12.16 13.06 -0.95
C GLY A 432 12.84 11.70 -0.87
N GLY A 433 13.26 11.33 0.33
CA GLY A 433 13.92 10.07 0.62
C GLY A 433 15.40 10.20 0.99
N TRP A 434 16.07 11.31 0.69
CA TRP A 434 17.54 11.33 0.76
C TRP A 434 18.09 11.53 2.16
N ARG A 435 17.54 12.43 2.96
CA ARG A 435 18.13 12.76 4.27
C ARG A 435 18.19 11.53 5.17
N TYR A 436 17.09 10.79 5.28
CA TYR A 436 17.03 9.55 6.05
C TYR A 436 17.99 8.48 5.52
N LEU A 437 18.12 8.35 4.19
CA LEU A 437 19.02 7.36 3.58
C LEU A 437 20.49 7.72 3.78
N PHE A 438 20.88 9.00 3.67
CA PHE A 438 22.23 9.45 4.00
C PHE A 438 22.55 9.20 5.48
N ARG A 439 21.60 9.42 6.39
CA ARG A 439 21.73 9.03 7.81
C ARG A 439 21.93 7.52 8.00
N THR A 440 21.28 6.70 7.18
CA THR A 440 21.28 5.23 7.36
C THR A 440 22.48 4.56 6.70
N TYR A 441 22.90 5.01 5.51
CA TYR A 441 23.94 4.36 4.70
C TYR A 441 25.23 5.17 4.59
N GLY A 442 25.28 6.34 5.20
CA GLY A 442 26.44 7.22 5.23
C GLY A 442 26.49 7.97 6.56
N LYS A 443 26.78 9.26 6.50
CA LYS A 443 26.70 10.16 7.66
C LYS A 443 25.46 11.04 7.53
N LYS A 444 24.79 11.32 8.65
CA LYS A 444 23.69 12.28 8.70
C LYS A 444 24.14 13.68 8.24
N PRO A 445 23.39 14.37 7.35
CA PRO A 445 23.74 15.72 6.90
C PRO A 445 23.61 16.74 8.04
N ALA A 446 24.44 17.79 7.99
CA ALA A 446 24.35 18.91 8.93
C ALA A 446 23.13 19.80 8.61
N GLN A 447 22.85 19.97 7.31
CA GLN A 447 21.69 20.70 6.81
C GLN A 447 21.12 19.95 5.61
N ALA A 448 19.79 19.87 5.49
CA ALA A 448 19.13 19.28 4.34
C ALA A 448 17.84 20.03 3.98
N PHE A 449 17.45 20.02 2.70
CA PHE A 449 16.12 20.54 2.30
C PHE A 449 14.97 19.84 3.02
N ALA A 450 15.15 18.57 3.41
CA ALA A 450 14.16 17.82 4.18
C ALA A 450 13.88 18.41 5.57
N ASP A 451 14.81 19.17 6.16
CA ASP A 451 14.67 19.71 7.52
C ASP A 451 13.52 20.72 7.64
N GLU A 452 13.21 21.43 6.57
CA GLU A 452 12.04 22.33 6.51
C GLU A 452 10.70 21.57 6.65
N PHE A 453 10.67 20.29 6.22
CA PHE A 453 9.45 19.48 6.18
C PHE A 453 9.33 18.54 7.38
N PHE A 454 10.46 17.96 7.81
CA PHE A 454 10.51 16.89 8.80
C PHE A 454 11.34 17.23 10.03
N GLY A 455 11.97 18.40 10.07
CA GLY A 455 12.85 18.81 11.18
C GLY A 455 12.17 18.77 12.55
N TRP A 456 10.86 18.99 12.59
CA TRP A 456 10.05 18.89 13.80
C TRP A 456 10.02 17.47 14.41
N ILE A 457 10.29 16.43 13.63
CA ILE A 457 10.31 15.03 14.08
C ILE A 457 11.60 14.72 14.84
N TYR A 458 12.71 15.31 14.41
CA TYR A 458 14.05 14.95 14.86
C TYR A 458 14.82 16.21 15.32
N GLN A 459 14.21 17.06 16.14
CA GLN A 459 14.80 18.35 16.53
C GLN A 459 16.20 18.20 17.17
N ASN A 460 16.38 17.18 18.01
CA ASN A 460 17.67 16.85 18.65
C ASN A 460 18.77 16.46 17.64
N ASP A 461 18.37 16.19 16.40
CA ASP A 461 19.24 15.83 15.31
C ASP A 461 19.63 17.02 14.42
N ILE A 462 19.04 18.20 14.57
CA ILE A 462 19.47 19.38 13.82
C ILE A 462 20.66 20.00 14.56
N VAL A 463 21.84 19.96 13.94
CA VAL A 463 23.09 20.48 14.53
C VAL A 463 23.49 21.74 13.79
N ASP A 464 23.83 22.80 14.53
CA ASP A 464 24.35 24.05 13.98
C ASP A 464 25.85 23.93 13.62
N GLU A 465 26.19 22.91 12.84
CA GLU A 465 27.54 22.71 12.29
C GLU A 465 27.64 23.37 10.92
N LYS A 466 28.62 24.25 10.72
CA LYS A 466 28.87 24.89 9.43
C LYS A 466 29.30 23.83 8.38
N PRO A 467 28.56 23.65 7.27
CA PRO A 467 28.92 22.69 6.24
C PRO A 467 30.27 22.99 5.58
N ILE A 468 31.12 21.95 5.41
CA ILE A 468 32.37 22.01 4.62
C ILE A 468 32.11 21.63 3.17
N TYR A 469 31.18 20.70 2.94
CA TYR A 469 30.77 20.28 1.60
C TYR A 469 29.31 20.59 1.34
N ARG A 470 29.00 20.72 0.05
CA ARG A 470 27.64 20.75 -0.47
C ARG A 470 27.44 19.55 -1.39
N VAL A 471 26.52 18.68 -1.02
CA VAL A 471 26.11 17.50 -1.78
C VAL A 471 24.81 17.82 -2.48
N VAL A 472 24.81 17.72 -3.80
CA VAL A 472 23.62 17.92 -4.62
C VAL A 472 23.23 16.60 -5.27
N VAL A 473 21.98 16.18 -5.07
CA VAL A 473 21.39 15.02 -5.74
C VAL A 473 20.28 15.49 -6.68
N SER A 474 20.49 15.32 -7.98
CA SER A 474 19.57 15.75 -9.02
C SER A 474 18.92 14.56 -9.72
N GLU A 475 17.60 14.54 -9.88
CA GLU A 475 16.85 13.47 -10.52
C GLU A 475 16.54 13.80 -11.99
N ASP A 476 16.86 12.87 -12.90
CA ASP A 476 16.65 12.92 -14.37
C ASP A 476 17.32 14.06 -15.14
N ILE A 477 17.83 15.10 -14.48
CA ILE A 477 18.51 16.24 -15.10
C ILE A 477 19.87 16.50 -14.48
N GLU A 478 20.78 17.05 -15.26
CA GLU A 478 22.04 17.54 -14.74
C GLU A 478 21.86 18.85 -13.96
N TYR A 479 22.67 19.02 -12.92
CA TYR A 479 22.67 20.25 -12.12
C TYR A 479 23.61 21.28 -12.76
N ASN A 480 23.04 22.38 -13.26
CA ASN A 480 23.75 23.45 -13.96
C ASN A 480 23.73 24.81 -13.22
N LYS A 481 23.22 24.86 -11.98
CA LYS A 481 23.03 26.12 -11.24
C LYS A 481 24.30 26.62 -10.52
N SER A 482 25.36 25.81 -10.45
CA SER A 482 26.62 26.19 -9.79
C SER A 482 27.66 26.65 -10.80
N LYS A 483 28.30 27.79 -10.55
CA LYS A 483 29.50 28.23 -11.30
C LYS A 483 30.76 27.48 -10.89
N GLN A 484 30.77 26.88 -9.70
CA GLN A 484 31.91 26.12 -9.18
C GLN A 484 31.98 24.73 -9.82
N LYS A 485 33.20 24.25 -10.13
CA LYS A 485 33.41 22.87 -10.59
C LYS A 485 33.25 21.88 -9.42
N PRO A 486 32.47 20.79 -9.58
CA PRO A 486 32.35 19.77 -8.54
C PRO A 486 33.65 18.97 -8.40
N ILE A 487 33.97 18.58 -7.17
CA ILE A 487 35.08 17.67 -6.84
C ILE A 487 34.71 16.23 -7.23
N LEU A 488 33.42 15.90 -7.14
CA LEU A 488 32.87 14.62 -7.57
C LEU A 488 31.62 14.87 -8.41
N LYS A 489 31.55 14.26 -9.60
CA LYS A 489 30.35 14.20 -10.45
C LYS A 489 30.19 12.78 -10.99
N PHE A 490 29.04 12.16 -10.77
CA PHE A 490 28.71 10.87 -11.41
C PHE A 490 27.20 10.68 -11.52
N LYS A 491 26.80 9.69 -12.31
CA LYS A 491 25.40 9.24 -12.45
C LYS A 491 25.25 7.84 -11.89
N GLU A 492 24.16 7.59 -11.17
CA GLU A 492 23.78 6.28 -10.67
C GLU A 492 22.26 6.13 -10.82
N GLY A 493 21.83 5.19 -11.67
CA GLY A 493 20.43 5.08 -12.09
C GLY A 493 19.89 6.39 -12.70
N ALA A 494 18.82 6.91 -12.12
CA ALA A 494 18.19 8.17 -12.52
C ALA A 494 18.81 9.42 -11.85
N TYR A 495 19.78 9.24 -10.96
CA TYR A 495 20.29 10.31 -10.11
C TYR A 495 21.69 10.76 -10.54
N TYR A 496 21.89 12.07 -10.59
CA TYR A 496 23.17 12.72 -10.74
C TYR A 496 23.63 13.24 -9.38
N PHE A 497 24.84 12.89 -8.99
CA PHE A 497 25.44 13.30 -7.73
C PHE A 497 26.56 14.29 -8.00
N TYR A 498 26.58 15.37 -7.20
CA TYR A 498 27.62 16.38 -7.24
C TYR A 498 28.10 16.69 -5.83
N VAL A 499 29.42 16.81 -5.65
CA VAL A 499 30.02 17.26 -4.39
C VAL A 499 30.84 18.50 -4.67
N PHE A 500 30.53 19.60 -3.97
CA PHE A 500 31.28 20.85 -3.98
C PHE A 500 31.89 21.08 -2.61
N LYS A 501 33.04 21.75 -2.54
CA LYS A 501 33.62 22.25 -1.29
C LYS A 501 33.26 23.72 -1.16
N TYR A 502 32.75 24.14 0.00
CA TYR A 502 32.44 25.55 0.24
C TYR A 502 33.68 26.44 0.16
#